data_AF-W5NC61-F1
#
_entry.id   AF-W5NC61-F1
#
_cell.length_a   1.000
_cell.length_b   1.000
_cell.length_c   1.000
_cell.angle_alpha   90.00
_cell.angle_beta   90.00
_cell.angle_gamma   90.00
#
_symmetry.space_group_name_H-M   'P 1'
#
loop_
_entity.id
_entity.type
_entity.pdbx_description
1 polymer ?
#
loop_
_entity_poly.entity_id
_entity_poly.type
_entity_poly.pdbx_seq_one_letter_code
_entity_poly.pdbx_strand_id
1 'polypeptide(L)'
;MIALYYGPVTDNKCYTCDVSCKTCFGPQSLDCSSCFTGWLLDQEGSCVEHCPSGYFAHPETQLCEECSPTCERCEETRDKCVSCKKGKYRLLLHEGTCWSNCPE
;
A
#
# COMPACT_ATOMS: atom_id res chain seq x y z
N MET A 1 -12.61 -16.12 9.80
CA MET A 1 -12.94 -16.75 8.50
C MET A 1 -11.74 -16.56 7.59
N ILE A 2 -11.13 -17.64 7.11
CA ILE A 2 -10.01 -17.61 6.16
C ILE A 2 -10.64 -17.79 4.77
N ALA A 3 -10.56 -16.81 3.89
CA ALA A 3 -11.16 -16.94 2.55
C ALA A 3 -10.09 -17.27 1.50
N LEU A 4 -9.61 -18.51 1.55
CA LEU A 4 -8.67 -19.14 0.60
C LEU A 4 -9.25 -19.37 -0.81
N TYR A 5 -10.48 -18.93 -1.05
CA TYR A 5 -11.23 -19.28 -2.24
C TYR A 5 -11.98 -18.07 -2.81
N TYR A 6 -12.09 -18.00 -4.14
CA TYR A 6 -12.94 -17.06 -4.88
C TYR A 6 -13.97 -17.82 -5.71
N GLY A 7 -15.15 -17.23 -5.92
CA GLY A 7 -16.24 -17.81 -6.70
C GLY A 7 -16.63 -16.89 -7.85
N PRO A 8 -16.22 -17.18 -9.10
CA PRO A 8 -16.64 -16.39 -10.26
C PRO A 8 -18.14 -16.56 -10.50
N VAL A 9 -18.81 -15.49 -10.96
CA VAL A 9 -20.27 -15.48 -11.19
C VAL A 9 -20.73 -16.48 -12.26
N THR A 10 -19.78 -17.04 -13.02
CA THR A 10 -20.01 -17.93 -14.17
C THR A 10 -20.18 -19.41 -13.80
N ASP A 11 -19.71 -19.86 -12.64
CA ASP A 11 -19.89 -21.23 -12.17
C ASP A 11 -20.12 -21.24 -10.64
N ASN A 12 -21.02 -22.08 -10.15
CA ASN A 12 -21.31 -22.23 -8.72
C ASN A 12 -20.22 -23.02 -7.99
N LYS A 13 -18.94 -22.77 -8.32
CA LYS A 13 -17.77 -23.45 -7.79
C LYS A 13 -16.79 -22.45 -7.19
N CYS A 14 -16.13 -22.90 -6.13
CA CYS A 14 -15.07 -22.17 -5.46
C CYS A 14 -13.71 -22.61 -6.01
N TYR A 15 -12.85 -21.66 -6.30
CA TYR A 15 -11.48 -21.86 -6.78
C TYR A 15 -10.50 -21.33 -5.74
N THR A 16 -9.33 -21.94 -5.63
CA THR A 16 -8.30 -21.50 -4.69
C THR A 16 -7.66 -20.20 -5.14
N CYS A 17 -7.38 -19.31 -4.20
CA CYS A 17 -6.49 -18.17 -4.40
C CYS A 17 -5.03 -18.62 -4.57
N ASP A 18 -4.19 -17.72 -5.07
CA ASP A 18 -2.74 -17.88 -4.92
C ASP A 18 -2.37 -17.97 -3.43
N VAL A 19 -1.31 -18.72 -3.13
CA VAL A 19 -0.84 -18.96 -1.75
C VAL A 19 -0.32 -17.68 -1.08
N SER A 20 0.01 -16.64 -1.85
CA SER A 20 0.42 -15.34 -1.33
C SER A 20 -0.74 -14.54 -0.72
N CYS A 21 -1.97 -14.78 -1.16
CA CYS A 21 -3.14 -14.00 -0.77
C CYS A 21 -3.93 -14.66 0.36
N LYS A 22 -4.48 -13.85 1.27
CA LYS A 22 -5.47 -14.33 2.25
C LYS A 22 -6.87 -14.45 1.64
N THR A 23 -7.21 -13.52 0.76
CA THR A 23 -8.42 -13.51 -0.08
C THR A 23 -8.08 -12.94 -1.45
N CYS A 24 -8.83 -13.34 -2.48
CA CYS A 24 -8.58 -12.94 -3.86
C CYS A 24 -9.89 -12.73 -4.63
N PHE A 25 -9.81 -12.03 -5.76
CA PHE A 25 -10.87 -11.94 -6.77
C PHE A 25 -10.57 -12.76 -8.04
N GLY A 26 -9.41 -13.42 -8.06
CA GLY A 26 -8.92 -14.22 -9.17
C GLY A 26 -7.79 -15.16 -8.73
N PRO A 27 -7.31 -16.02 -9.64
CA PRO A 27 -6.37 -17.07 -9.28
C PRO A 27 -4.91 -16.60 -9.22
N GLN A 28 -4.58 -15.40 -9.69
CA GLN A 28 -3.20 -14.94 -9.82
C GLN A 28 -2.69 -14.30 -8.52
N SER A 29 -1.37 -14.24 -8.37
CA SER A 29 -0.71 -13.57 -7.24
C SER A 29 -0.93 -12.05 -7.18
N LEU A 30 -1.47 -11.47 -8.26
CA LEU A 30 -1.86 -10.05 -8.36
C LEU A 30 -3.37 -9.85 -8.19
N ASP A 31 -4.14 -10.92 -8.01
CA ASP A 31 -5.59 -10.84 -7.83
C ASP A 31 -5.97 -10.83 -6.33
N CYS A 32 -5.06 -10.43 -5.43
CA CYS A 32 -5.34 -10.41 -4.00
C CYS A 32 -6.32 -9.29 -3.66
N SER A 33 -7.24 -9.57 -2.73
CA SER A 33 -8.12 -8.59 -2.10
C SER A 33 -7.80 -8.36 -0.63
N SER A 34 -7.08 -9.28 0.01
CA SER A 34 -6.48 -9.06 1.33
C SER A 34 -5.29 -9.98 1.56
N CYS A 35 -4.42 -9.57 2.47
CA CYS A 35 -3.17 -10.25 2.79
C CYS A 35 -3.19 -10.88 4.18
N PHE A 36 -2.29 -11.85 4.40
CA PHE A 36 -2.08 -12.42 5.73
C PHE A 36 -1.50 -11.37 6.68
N THR A 37 -1.65 -11.58 7.99
CA THR A 37 -1.09 -10.68 9.00
C THR A 37 0.42 -10.54 8.81
N GLY A 38 0.91 -9.29 8.79
CA GLY A 38 2.31 -8.95 8.52
C GLY A 38 2.63 -8.64 7.05
N TRP A 39 1.66 -8.84 6.13
CA TRP A 39 1.79 -8.50 4.71
C TRP A 39 0.82 -7.39 4.34
N LEU A 40 1.17 -6.55 3.38
CA LEU A 40 0.43 -5.36 2.97
C LEU A 40 -0.05 -5.51 1.54
N LEU A 41 -1.27 -5.06 1.25
CA LEU A 41 -1.79 -5.06 -0.12
C LEU A 41 -1.25 -3.83 -0.87
N ASP A 42 -0.54 -4.06 -1.96
CA ASP A 42 -0.06 -2.99 -2.85
C ASP A 42 -1.12 -2.55 -3.87
N GLN A 43 -0.77 -1.57 -4.71
CA GLN A 43 -1.68 -1.03 -5.72
C GLN A 43 -1.85 -1.95 -6.92
N GLU A 44 -0.93 -2.90 -7.10
CA GLU A 44 -0.93 -3.91 -8.14
C GLU A 44 -1.78 -5.14 -7.76
N GLY A 45 -2.32 -5.17 -6.54
CA GLY A 45 -3.13 -6.29 -6.04
C GLY A 45 -2.31 -7.46 -5.51
N SER A 46 -1.03 -7.23 -5.17
CA SER A 46 -0.12 -8.19 -4.58
C SER A 46 0.05 -7.97 -3.07
N CYS A 47 0.41 -9.03 -2.36
CA CYS A 47 0.81 -8.96 -0.97
C CYS A 47 2.32 -8.79 -0.84
N VAL A 48 2.77 -7.71 -0.20
CA VAL A 48 4.19 -7.36 -0.01
C VAL A 48 4.54 -7.17 1.47
N GLU A 49 5.77 -7.47 1.88
CA GLU A 49 6.21 -7.22 3.27
C GLU A 49 6.46 -5.73 3.54
N HIS A 50 6.91 -4.99 2.52
CA HIS A 50 7.22 -3.58 2.62
C HIS A 50 6.61 -2.84 1.44
N CYS A 51 5.96 -1.71 1.72
CA CYS A 51 5.39 -0.89 0.67
C CYS A 51 6.49 -0.30 -0.24
N PRO A 52 6.23 -0.19 -1.55
CA PRO A 52 7.15 0.43 -2.48
C PRO A 52 7.38 1.92 -2.15
N SER A 53 8.47 2.49 -2.67
CA SER A 53 8.76 3.91 -2.50
C SER A 53 7.61 4.80 -2.96
N GLY A 54 7.31 5.85 -2.19
CA GLY A 54 6.13 6.69 -2.41
C GLY A 54 4.85 6.18 -1.75
N TYR A 55 4.90 5.03 -1.07
CA TYR A 55 3.79 4.48 -0.30
C TYR A 55 4.21 4.21 1.15
N PHE A 56 3.23 4.19 2.05
CA PHE A 56 3.41 3.83 3.44
C PHE A 56 2.43 2.74 3.86
N ALA A 57 2.83 1.96 4.86
CA ALA A 57 1.97 0.95 5.46
C ALA A 57 0.94 1.64 6.35
N HIS A 58 -0.34 1.62 5.95
CA HIS A 58 -1.39 2.19 6.78
C HIS A 58 -1.69 1.24 7.95
N PRO A 59 -1.51 1.69 9.21
CA PRO A 59 -1.48 0.80 10.37
C PRO A 59 -2.81 0.09 10.66
N GLU A 60 -3.93 0.66 10.23
CA GLU A 60 -5.26 0.09 10.49
C GLU A 60 -5.82 -0.75 9.34
N THR A 61 -5.44 -0.44 8.09
CA THR A 61 -6.08 -1.01 6.88
C THR A 61 -5.23 -2.11 6.26
N GLN A 62 -3.95 -2.23 6.63
CA GLN A 62 -3.00 -3.19 6.05
C GLN A 62 -2.82 -2.98 4.53
N LEU A 63 -2.99 -1.73 4.09
CA LEU A 63 -2.82 -1.30 2.70
C LEU A 63 -1.56 -0.46 2.55
N CYS A 64 -0.94 -0.53 1.38
CA CYS A 64 0.05 0.44 0.96
C CYS A 64 -0.64 1.66 0.39
N GLU A 65 -0.72 2.73 1.18
CA GLU A 65 -1.33 3.99 0.75
C GLU A 65 -0.28 4.96 0.22
N GLU A 66 -0.64 5.73 -0.79
CA GLU A 66 0.28 6.70 -1.41
C GLU A 66 0.59 7.85 -0.45
N CYS A 67 1.85 8.25 -0.40
CA CYS A 67 2.30 9.45 0.30
C CYS A 67 1.82 10.74 -0.38
N SER A 68 1.86 11.86 0.35
CA SER A 68 1.56 13.16 -0.23
C SER A 68 2.53 13.48 -1.37
N PRO A 69 2.12 14.21 -2.43
CA PRO A 69 2.92 14.41 -3.64
C PRO A 69 4.30 15.06 -3.40
N THR A 70 4.46 15.82 -2.33
CA THR A 70 5.71 16.47 -1.91
C THR A 70 6.68 15.51 -1.20
N CYS A 71 6.22 14.31 -0.85
CA CYS A 71 6.93 13.37 0.00
C CYS A 71 7.39 12.14 -0.76
N GLU A 72 8.67 11.81 -0.57
CA GLU A 72 9.29 10.61 -1.14
C GLU A 72 9.05 9.40 -0.25
N ARG A 73 9.10 9.60 1.08
CA ARG A 73 8.70 8.64 2.09
C ARG A 73 7.85 9.32 3.15
N CYS A 74 6.83 8.62 3.61
CA CYS A 74 5.96 9.03 4.71
C CYS A 74 5.73 7.84 5.66
N GLU A 75 5.26 8.13 6.87
CA GLU A 75 5.06 7.16 7.95
C GLU A 75 3.84 7.58 8.78
N GLU A 76 3.06 6.62 9.30
CA GLU A 76 1.78 6.79 10.02
C GLU A 76 0.65 7.40 9.17
N THR A 77 0.92 8.50 8.47
CA THR A 77 -0.05 9.21 7.63
C THR A 77 0.58 9.66 6.31
N ARG A 78 -0.28 9.97 5.33
CA ARG A 78 0.12 10.49 4.02
C ARG A 78 0.98 11.75 4.11
N ASP A 79 0.73 12.60 5.12
CA ASP A 79 1.35 13.93 5.27
C ASP A 79 2.54 13.94 6.23
N LYS A 80 2.73 12.91 7.05
CA LYS A 80 3.86 12.80 7.97
C LYS A 80 5.06 12.18 7.24
N CYS A 81 5.78 13.05 6.57
CA CYS A 81 6.88 12.73 5.69
C CYS A 81 8.19 12.52 6.45
N VAL A 82 8.95 11.53 6.02
CA VAL A 82 10.29 11.21 6.52
C VAL A 82 11.35 11.72 5.54
N SER A 83 11.01 11.82 4.25
CA SER A 83 11.84 12.48 3.25
C SER A 83 11.00 13.16 2.18
N CYS A 84 11.51 14.28 1.67
CA CYS A 84 10.84 15.05 0.62
C CYS A 84 11.29 14.60 -0.76
N LYS A 85 10.38 14.66 -1.74
CA LYS A 85 10.72 14.35 -3.14
C LYS A 85 11.82 15.27 -3.65
N LYS A 86 12.80 14.65 -4.30
CA LYS A 86 13.82 15.36 -5.08
C LYS A 86 13.20 15.73 -6.41
N GLY A 87 13.13 17.02 -6.70
CA GLY A 87 12.54 17.52 -7.93
C GLY A 87 13.16 18.84 -8.37
N LYS A 88 12.39 19.61 -9.12
CA LYS A 88 12.82 20.92 -9.64
C LYS A 88 13.13 21.94 -8.53
N TYR A 89 12.45 21.81 -7.39
CA TYR A 89 12.61 22.69 -6.24
C TYR A 89 13.17 21.88 -5.07
N ARG A 90 14.06 22.50 -4.29
CA ARG A 90 14.56 21.88 -3.05
C ARG A 90 13.51 22.03 -1.97
N LEU A 91 12.86 20.92 -1.63
CA LEU A 91 11.95 20.86 -0.49
C LEU A 91 12.72 20.66 0.81
N LEU A 92 12.25 21.27 1.88
CA LEU A 92 12.81 21.20 3.23
C LEU A 92 11.85 20.44 4.12
N LEU A 93 12.35 19.43 4.82
CA LEU A 93 11.56 18.69 5.79
C LEU A 93 11.53 19.46 7.12
N HIS A 94 10.34 19.81 7.58
CA HIS A 94 10.12 20.44 8.87
C HIS A 94 8.84 19.91 9.51
N GLU A 95 8.96 19.37 10.75
CA GLU A 95 7.85 18.76 11.50
C GLU A 95 7.05 17.72 10.69
N GLY A 96 7.75 16.88 9.94
CA GLY A 96 7.11 15.87 9.09
C GLY A 96 6.46 16.43 7.83
N THR A 97 6.51 17.73 7.57
CA THR A 97 5.93 18.34 6.38
C THR A 97 7.02 18.83 5.44
N CYS A 98 6.82 18.64 4.13
CA CYS A 98 7.76 19.08 3.10
C CYS A 98 7.38 20.47 2.56
N TRP A 99 8.20 21.46 2.89
CA TRP A 99 7.97 22.86 2.53
C TRP A 99 8.89 23.33 1.40
N SER A 100 8.39 24.24 0.56
CA SER A 100 9.19 24.89 -0.48
C SER A 100 10.11 25.98 0.06
N ASN A 101 9.74 26.60 1.18
CA ASN A 101 10.52 27.58 1.92
C ASN A 101 10.46 27.24 3.42
N CYS A 102 11.37 27.77 4.24
CA CYS A 102 11.24 27.59 5.69
C CYS A 102 9.94 28.27 6.18
N PRO A 103 9.07 27.56 6.92
CA PRO A 103 7.92 28.18 7.58
C PRO A 103 8.40 29.19 8.65
N GLU A 104 7.58 30.21 8.93
CA GLU A 104 7.83 31.24 9.97
C GLU A 104 7.61 30.71 11.39
#